data_AF-A0A6G3WN35-F1
#
_entry.id   AF-A0A6G3WN35-F1
#
_cell.length_a   1.000
_cell.length_b   1.000
_cell.length_c   1.000
_cell.angle_alpha   90.00
_cell.angle_beta   90.00
_cell.angle_gamma   90.00
#
_symmetry.space_group_name_H-M   'P 1'
#
loop_
_entity.id
_entity.type
_entity.pdbx_description
1 polymer ?
#
loop_
_entity_poly.entity_id
_entity_poly.type
_entity_poly.pdbx_seq_one_letter_code
_entity_poly.pdbx_strand_id
1 'polypeptide(L)'
;MAHAKTSYVCLPCRASYKQPYPGHHDHDRVCPRCAEPLIHVGSAFAAPKRRDTAAWRTLSVLLHAGVRFHKSCCGGPGYRPRTLSDVRERMAYARATEEPFAQALVRRELP
;
A
#
# COMPACT_ATOMS: atom_id res chain seq x y z
N MET A 1 -11.42 -11.26 -18.31
CA MET A 1 -11.41 -11.93 -16.99
C MET A 1 -11.38 -10.89 -15.88
N ALA A 2 -12.40 -10.84 -15.03
CA ALA A 2 -12.37 -10.02 -13.82
C ALA A 2 -11.20 -10.51 -12.95
N HIS A 3 -10.34 -9.61 -12.49
CA HIS A 3 -9.28 -9.98 -11.56
C HIS A 3 -9.94 -10.40 -10.24
N ALA A 4 -10.26 -11.68 -10.09
CA ALA A 4 -10.99 -12.22 -8.95
C ALA A 4 -10.18 -12.15 -7.64
N LYS A 5 -8.89 -11.78 -7.73
CA LYS A 5 -7.96 -11.75 -6.61
C LYS A 5 -7.37 -10.37 -6.42
N THR A 6 -7.20 -10.03 -5.16
CA THR A 6 -6.54 -8.83 -4.68
C THR A 6 -5.35 -9.21 -3.80
N SER A 7 -4.51 -8.25 -3.45
CA SER A 7 -3.40 -8.48 -2.56
C SER A 7 -3.74 -8.06 -1.14
N TYR A 8 -3.26 -8.87 -0.20
CA TYR A 8 -3.22 -8.58 1.22
C TYR A 8 -1.76 -8.62 1.68
N VAL A 9 -1.41 -7.85 2.71
CA VAL A 9 -0.04 -7.83 3.25
C VAL A 9 -0.03 -7.96 4.77
N CYS A 10 0.99 -8.68 5.25
CA CYS A 10 1.39 -8.66 6.65
C CYS A 10 2.68 -7.86 6.77
N LEU A 11 2.62 -6.70 7.43
CA LEU A 11 3.78 -5.82 7.62
C LEU A 11 4.85 -6.46 8.53
N PRO A 12 4.51 -7.09 9.67
CA PRO A 12 5.50 -7.78 10.51
C PRO A 12 6.23 -8.91 9.78
N CYS A 13 5.50 -9.75 9.04
CA CYS A 13 6.09 -10.86 8.30
C CYS A 13 6.76 -10.44 6.99
N ARG A 14 6.53 -9.21 6.52
CA ARG A 14 6.96 -8.70 5.20
C ARG A 14 6.56 -9.68 4.09
N ALA A 15 5.28 -10.03 4.09
CA ALA A 15 4.70 -11.04 3.20
C ALA A 15 3.44 -10.50 2.53
N SER A 16 3.19 -10.96 1.30
CA SER A 16 1.96 -10.69 0.57
C SER A 16 1.24 -11.99 0.24
N TYR A 17 -0.08 -11.95 0.35
CA TYR A 17 -0.96 -13.06 0.06
C TYR A 17 -1.97 -12.63 -0.99
N LYS A 18 -2.08 -13.38 -2.09
CA LYS A 18 -3.11 -13.18 -3.11
C LYS A 18 -4.35 -13.95 -2.69
N GLN A 19 -5.45 -13.24 -2.47
CA GLN A 19 -6.69 -13.82 -2.00
C GLN A 19 -7.88 -13.19 -2.73
N PRO A 20 -9.09 -13.77 -2.66
CA PRO A 20 -10.28 -13.16 -3.25
C PRO A 20 -10.55 -11.76 -2.70
N TYR A 21 -11.30 -10.95 -3.43
CA TYR A 21 -11.83 -9.69 -2.89
C TYR A 21 -12.70 -9.96 -1.65
N PRO A 22 -12.73 -9.04 -0.67
CA PRO A 22 -13.59 -9.22 0.49
C PRO A 22 -15.05 -9.16 0.05
N GLY A 23 -15.83 -10.17 0.45
CA GLY A 23 -17.28 -10.19 0.28
C GLY A 23 -17.99 -9.48 1.44
N HIS A 24 -19.31 -9.29 1.33
CA HIS A 24 -20.11 -8.62 2.37
C HIS A 24 -20.06 -9.30 3.75
N HIS A 25 -19.81 -10.62 3.81
CA HIS A 25 -19.75 -11.41 5.04
C HIS A 25 -18.33 -11.83 5.42
N ASP A 26 -17.34 -11.21 4.78
CA ASP A 26 -15.95 -11.62 4.96
C ASP A 26 -15.37 -11.01 6.23
N HIS A 27 -14.71 -11.85 7.02
CA HIS A 27 -14.16 -11.50 8.32
C HIS A 27 -12.74 -10.94 8.15
N ASP A 28 -12.24 -10.31 9.21
CA ASP A 28 -10.85 -9.86 9.26
C ASP A 28 -9.90 -11.02 8.99
N ARG A 29 -9.12 -10.88 7.92
CA ARG A 29 -8.22 -11.93 7.46
C ARG A 29 -6.93 -11.86 8.26
N VAL A 30 -6.47 -12.99 8.76
CA VAL A 30 -5.25 -13.06 9.58
C VAL A 30 -4.07 -13.65 8.81
N CYS A 31 -2.86 -13.26 9.20
CA CYS A 31 -1.64 -13.78 8.63
C CYS A 31 -1.45 -15.24 9.08
N PRO A 32 -1.25 -16.20 8.14
CA PRO A 32 -1.08 -17.62 8.51
C PRO A 32 0.22 -17.90 9.27
N ARG A 33 1.10 -16.90 9.42
CA ARG A 33 2.40 -17.06 10.09
C ARG A 33 2.46 -16.44 11.48
N CYS A 34 1.81 -15.29 11.69
CA CYS A 34 1.88 -14.58 12.96
C CYS A 34 0.51 -14.20 13.54
N ALA A 35 -0.59 -14.65 12.92
CA ALA A 35 -1.98 -14.37 13.31
C ALA A 35 -2.39 -12.88 13.30
N GLU A 36 -1.47 -11.96 13.02
CA GLU A 36 -1.77 -10.52 12.89
C GLU A 36 -2.72 -10.23 11.72
N PRO A 37 -3.57 -9.20 11.81
CA PRO A 37 -4.46 -8.78 10.74
C PRO A 37 -3.72 -8.48 9.42
N LEU A 38 -4.28 -8.95 8.32
CA LEU A 38 -3.82 -8.66 6.98
C LEU A 38 -4.45 -7.37 6.46
N ILE A 39 -3.62 -6.48 5.94
CA ILE A 39 -4.08 -5.23 5.34
C ILE A 39 -4.44 -5.49 3.88
N HIS A 40 -5.67 -5.18 3.48
CA HIS A 40 -6.06 -5.15 2.07
C HIS A 40 -5.34 -4.01 1.35
N VAL A 41 -4.55 -4.32 0.32
CA VAL A 41 -3.72 -3.30 -0.38
C VAL A 41 -4.13 -3.04 -1.82
N GLY A 42 -4.96 -3.90 -2.42
CA GLY A 42 -5.46 -3.73 -3.78
C GLY A 42 -4.81 -4.64 -4.82
N SER A 43 -5.42 -4.70 -6.00
CA SER A 43 -5.09 -5.68 -7.05
C SER A 43 -3.86 -5.33 -7.88
N ALA A 44 -3.49 -4.05 -7.96
CA ALA A 44 -2.31 -3.59 -8.68
C ALA A 44 -1.04 -3.60 -7.81
N PHE A 45 -1.12 -4.10 -6.58
CA PHE A 45 0.03 -4.19 -5.69
C PHE A 45 1.05 -5.21 -6.16
N ALA A 46 2.30 -4.74 -6.30
CA ALA A 46 3.49 -5.56 -6.49
C ALA A 46 4.29 -5.62 -5.19
N ALA A 47 4.44 -6.83 -4.63
CA ALA A 47 5.11 -7.01 -3.35
C ALA A 47 6.62 -6.78 -3.46
N PRO A 48 7.23 -5.98 -2.56
CA PRO A 48 8.68 -5.88 -2.49
C PRO A 48 9.33 -7.21 -2.11
N LYS A 49 10.63 -7.36 -2.41
CA LYS A 49 11.41 -8.50 -1.92
C LYS A 49 11.37 -8.50 -0.39
N ARG A 50 11.15 -9.65 0.24
CA ARG A 50 11.03 -9.76 1.71
C ARG A 50 12.21 -9.16 2.50
N ARG A 51 13.43 -9.26 1.96
CA ARG A 51 14.67 -8.72 2.55
C ARG A 51 14.82 -7.21 2.39
N ASP A 52 14.04 -6.57 1.52
CA ASP A 52 14.13 -5.14 1.22
C ASP A 52 13.45 -4.32 2.32
N THR A 53 14.16 -4.13 3.43
CA THR A 53 13.62 -3.45 4.60
C THR A 53 13.18 -2.01 4.32
N ALA A 54 13.85 -1.33 3.38
CA ALA A 54 13.53 0.03 3.00
C ALA A 54 12.19 0.09 2.26
N ALA A 55 11.98 -0.77 1.26
CA ALA A 55 10.72 -0.83 0.53
C ALA A 55 9.54 -1.22 1.43
N TRP A 56 9.75 -2.15 2.38
CA TRP A 56 8.71 -2.51 3.36
C TRP A 56 8.39 -1.37 4.34
N ARG A 57 9.37 -0.56 4.73
CA ARG A 57 9.15 0.65 5.53
C ARG A 57 8.37 1.71 4.75
N THR A 58 8.74 1.97 3.49
CA THR A 58 7.99 2.84 2.58
C THR A 58 6.54 2.41 2.46
N LEU A 59 6.30 1.10 2.24
CA LEU A 59 4.96 0.54 2.17
C LEU A 59 4.18 0.76 3.48
N SER A 60 4.81 0.52 4.63
CA SER A 60 4.17 0.74 5.94
C SER A 60 3.63 2.17 6.08
N VAL A 61 4.45 3.17 5.73
CA VAL A 61 4.04 4.59 5.76
C VAL A 61 2.85 4.84 4.83
N LEU A 62 2.90 4.34 3.60
CA LEU A 62 1.80 4.47 2.65
C LEU A 62 0.50 3.87 3.18
N LEU A 63 0.56 2.65 3.74
CA LEU A 63 -0.63 1.95 4.20
C LEU A 63 -1.25 2.63 5.43
N HIS A 64 -0.43 3.12 6.36
CA HIS A 64 -0.89 3.88 7.52
C HIS A 64 -1.48 5.24 7.13
N ALA A 65 -0.98 5.85 6.06
CA ALA A 65 -1.57 7.06 5.48
C ALA A 65 -2.84 6.78 4.64
N GLY A 66 -3.35 5.54 4.61
CA GLY A 66 -4.55 5.16 3.84
C GLY A 66 -4.31 4.98 2.34
N VAL A 67 -3.08 5.09 1.86
CA VAL A 67 -2.76 4.90 0.43
C VAL A 67 -2.85 3.41 0.09
N ARG A 68 -3.52 3.11 -1.04
CA ARG A 68 -3.72 1.75 -1.55
C ARG A 68 -3.36 1.67 -3.04
N PHE A 69 -3.33 0.44 -3.57
CA PHE A 69 -2.89 0.08 -4.92
C PHE A 69 -4.03 -0.55 -5.73
N HIS A 70 -5.15 0.16 -5.82
CA HIS A 70 -6.26 -0.25 -6.68
C HIS A 70 -6.00 0.20 -8.12
N LYS A 71 -6.33 -0.65 -9.10
CA LYS A 71 -6.43 -0.24 -10.50
C LYS A 71 -7.75 0.49 -10.72
N SER A 72 -7.75 1.53 -11.54
CA SER A 72 -8.99 2.08 -12.11
C SER A 72 -9.38 1.27 -13.35
N CYS A 73 -10.57 1.50 -13.90
CA CYS A 73 -11.01 0.85 -15.13
C CYS A 73 -10.09 1.12 -16.32
N CYS A 74 -9.38 2.27 -16.32
CA CYS A 74 -8.56 2.73 -17.44
C CYS A 74 -7.06 2.90 -17.09
N GLY A 75 -6.60 2.45 -15.91
CA GLY A 75 -5.20 2.68 -15.51
C GLY A 75 -4.73 1.93 -14.25
N GLY A 76 -3.40 2.00 -14.02
CA GLY A 76 -2.77 1.53 -12.79
C GLY A 76 -3.05 2.43 -11.58
N PRO A 77 -2.45 2.16 -10.40
CA PRO A 77 -2.73 2.89 -9.16
C PRO A 77 -2.19 4.34 -9.14
N GLY A 78 -1.68 4.84 -10.28
CA GLY A 78 -0.91 6.07 -10.35
C GLY A 78 0.49 5.92 -9.73
N TYR A 79 1.14 7.06 -9.51
CA TYR A 79 2.45 7.10 -8.88
C TYR A 79 2.38 6.64 -7.41
N ARG A 80 3.36 5.85 -6.98
CA ARG A 80 3.57 5.48 -5.58
C ARG A 80 5.07 5.56 -5.28
N PRO A 81 5.46 6.23 -4.18
CA PRO A 81 6.86 6.37 -3.80
C PRO A 81 7.45 4.99 -3.55
N ARG A 82 8.67 4.78 -4.02
CA ARG A 82 9.38 3.49 -3.90
C ARG A 82 10.49 3.57 -2.86
N THR A 83 10.93 4.78 -2.52
CA THR A 83 12.01 5.01 -1.58
C THR A 83 11.54 5.78 -0.35
N LEU A 84 12.29 5.66 0.75
CA LEU A 84 12.05 6.47 1.94
C LEU A 84 12.36 7.95 1.70
N SER A 85 13.25 8.27 0.75
CA SER A 85 13.54 9.65 0.37
C SER A 85 12.31 10.31 -0.27
N ASP A 86 11.66 9.62 -1.23
CA ASP A 86 10.42 10.09 -1.86
C ASP A 86 9.32 10.38 -0.83
N VAL A 87 9.21 9.49 0.17
CA VAL A 87 8.24 9.62 1.28
C VAL A 87 8.58 10.83 2.14
N ARG A 88 9.84 10.99 2.54
CA ARG A 88 10.26 12.13 3.38
C ARG A 88 10.01 13.45 2.69
N GLU A 89 10.36 13.55 1.41
CA GLU A 89 10.15 14.73 0.58
C GLU A 89 8.66 15.11 0.54
N ARG A 90 7.78 14.15 0.24
CA ARG A 90 6.32 14.37 0.19
C ARG A 90 5.71 14.67 1.55
N MET A 91 6.19 14.05 2.62
CA MET A 91 5.74 14.36 3.97
C MET A 91 6.20 15.74 4.43
N ALA A 92 7.41 16.18 4.04
CA ALA A 92 7.88 17.54 4.31
C ALA A 92 7.01 18.55 3.58
N TYR A 93 6.70 18.31 2.30
CA TYR A 93 5.78 19.12 1.53
C TYR A 93 4.40 19.20 2.17
N ALA A 94 3.80 18.05 2.52
CA ALA A 94 2.49 17.98 3.19
C ALA A 94 2.44 18.83 4.48
N ARG A 95 3.53 18.83 5.26
CA ARG A 95 3.63 19.64 6.47
C ARG A 95 3.75 21.13 6.15
N ALA A 96 4.50 21.48 5.11
CA ALA A 96 4.71 22.87 4.70
C ALA A 96 3.44 23.50 4.10
N THR A 97 2.60 22.71 3.43
CA THR A 97 1.38 23.16 2.77
C THR A 97 0.09 22.82 3.52
N GLU A 98 0.20 22.17 4.68
CA GLU A 98 -0.92 21.63 5.45
C GLU A 98 -1.83 20.65 4.66
N GLU A 99 -1.30 20.05 3.59
CA GLU A 99 -2.02 19.07 2.78
C GLU A 99 -2.09 17.71 3.51
N PRO A 100 -3.20 16.95 3.39
CA PRO A 100 -3.26 15.61 3.96
C PRO A 100 -2.16 14.69 3.39
N PHE A 101 -1.46 13.96 4.26
CA PHE A 101 -0.37 13.05 3.84
C PHE A 101 -0.80 12.07 2.75
N ALA A 102 -2.02 11.56 2.79
CA ALA A 102 -2.56 10.65 1.78
C ALA A 102 -2.52 11.24 0.35
N GLN A 103 -2.74 12.56 0.22
CA GLN A 103 -2.75 13.28 -1.05
C GLN A 103 -1.31 13.60 -1.49
N ALA A 104 -0.50 14.17 -0.59
CA ALA A 104 0.89 14.50 -0.88
C ALA A 104 1.73 13.26 -1.26
N LEU A 105 1.52 12.13 -0.57
CA LEU A 105 2.28 10.88 -0.81
C LEU A 105 2.03 10.29 -2.20
N VAL A 106 0.93 10.62 -2.87
CA VAL A 106 0.61 10.11 -4.21
C VAL A 106 0.95 11.08 -5.33
N ARG A 107 1.44 12.28 -5.02
CA ARG A 107 1.88 13.27 -6.02
C ARG A 107 3.14 12.77 -6.73
N ARG A 108 3.09 12.75 -8.06
CA ARG A 108 4.25 12.37 -8.88
C ARG A 108 5.34 13.43 -8.78
N GLU A 109 4.93 14.69 -8.85
CA GLU A 109 5.80 15.86 -8.83
C GLU A 109 5.32 16.79 -7.71
N LEU A 110 6.28 17.38 -6.99
CA LEU A 110 6.05 18.43 -6.00
C LEU A 110 6.38 19.78 -6.66
N PRO A 111 5.60 20.85 -6.37
CA PRO A 111 5.91 22.20 -6.81
C PRO A 111 7.24 22.73 -6.26
#